data_AF-A0A972WVJ2-F1
#
_entry.id   AF-A0A972WVJ2-F1
#
_cell.length_a   1.000
_cell.length_b   1.000
_cell.length_c   1.000
_cell.angle_alpha   90.00
_cell.angle_beta   90.00
_cell.angle_gamma   90.00
#
_symmetry.space_group_name_H-M   'P 1'
#
loop_
_entity.id
_entity.type
_entity.pdbx_description
1 polymer ?
#
loop_
_entity_poly.entity_id
_entity_poly.type
_entity_poly.pdbx_seq_one_letter_code
_entity_poly.pdbx_strand_id
1 'polypeptide(L)'
;MARGQDYIRAKAREALDAAGGNRHEASLLLRVWAEADDKLYRALTGPVLNNLAALAVQRAAGASDGRKIGRPAGGRSPETDLLAAIGSKTAPTMSSSRQTVSRPGMGSARHKQAVTVLASAYRRRPKGK
;
A
#
# COMPACT_ATOMS: atom_id res chain seq x y z
N MET A 1 28.47 -4.06 13.70
CA MET A 1 28.36 -2.86 12.84
C MET A 1 27.23 -1.94 13.33
N ALA A 2 27.37 -1.32 14.50
CA ALA A 2 26.34 -0.44 15.10
C ALA A 2 26.62 1.06 14.89
N ARG A 3 27.86 1.43 14.56
CA ARG A 3 28.32 2.84 14.59
C ARG A 3 27.63 3.77 13.59
N GLY A 4 27.15 3.26 12.45
CA GLY A 4 26.51 4.09 11.42
C GLY A 4 25.09 4.53 11.78
N GLN A 5 24.29 3.63 12.35
CA GLN A 5 22.90 3.92 12.72
C GLN A 5 22.81 4.86 13.92
N ASP A 6 23.72 4.70 14.88
CA ASP A 6 23.79 5.59 16.04
C ASP A 6 24.21 7.01 15.64
N TYR A 7 25.11 7.14 14.64
CA TYR A 7 25.51 8.43 14.07
C TYR A 7 24.36 9.14 13.34
N ILE A 8 23.59 8.40 12.52
CA ILE A 8 22.39 8.95 11.85
C ILE A 8 21.37 9.45 12.88
N ARG A 9 21.14 8.67 13.94
CA ARG A 9 20.20 9.05 15.01
C ARG A 9 20.65 10.30 15.76
N ALA A 10 21.94 10.45 16.03
CA ALA A 10 22.49 11.65 16.66
C ALA A 10 22.30 12.88 15.77
N LYS A 11 22.67 12.79 14.48
CA LYS A 11 22.50 13.89 13.52
C LYS A 11 21.04 14.22 13.21
N ALA A 12 20.15 13.23 13.24
CA ALA A 12 18.72 13.47 13.09
C ALA A 12 18.10 14.23 14.27
N ARG A 13 18.60 14.01 15.49
CA ARG A 13 18.18 14.79 16.66
C ARG A 13 18.69 16.23 16.57
N GLU A 14 19.96 16.41 16.24
CA GLU A 14 20.55 17.74 16.02
C GLU A 14 19.81 18.52 14.92
N ALA A 15 19.39 17.85 13.85
CA ALA A 15 18.59 18.45 12.79
C ALA A 15 17.17 18.83 13.26
N LEU A 16 16.56 18.02 14.13
CA LEU A 16 15.24 18.32 14.69
C LEU A 16 15.30 19.49 15.69
N ASP A 17 16.37 19.57 16.48
CA ASP A 17 16.61 20.67 17.40
C ASP A 17 16.86 21.98 16.62
N ALA A 18 17.65 21.92 15.54
CA ALA A 18 17.90 23.06 14.66
C ALA A 18 16.65 23.52 13.89
N ALA A 19 15.76 22.60 13.51
CA ALA A 19 14.52 22.89 12.79
C ALA A 19 13.33 23.20 13.72
N GLY A 20 13.55 23.35 15.04
CA GLY A 20 12.49 23.67 16.00
C GLY A 20 11.35 22.65 16.04
N GLY A 21 11.64 21.37 15.77
CA GLY A 21 10.66 20.29 15.73
C GLY A 21 9.91 20.13 14.40
N ASN A 22 10.18 20.97 13.39
CA ASN A 22 9.60 20.79 12.06
C ASN A 22 10.30 19.63 11.32
N ARG A 23 9.57 18.52 11.17
CA ARG A 23 10.08 17.29 10.53
C ARG A 23 10.48 17.50 9.07
N HIS A 24 9.77 18.37 8.35
CA HIS A 24 10.03 18.60 6.94
C HIS A 24 11.33 19.39 6.75
N GLU A 25 11.51 20.48 7.48
CA GLU A 25 12.73 21.28 7.46
C GLU A 25 13.94 20.49 7.97
N ALA A 26 13.76 19.68 9.03
CA ALA A 26 14.80 18.78 9.51
C ALA A 26 15.26 17.79 8.43
N SER A 27 14.34 17.31 7.57
CA SER A 27 14.68 16.40 6.47
C SER A 27 15.46 17.09 5.34
N LEU A 28 15.14 18.36 5.05
CA LEU A 28 15.88 19.17 4.08
C LEU A 28 17.28 19.53 4.61
N LEU A 29 17.36 19.86 5.88
CA LEU A 29 18.61 20.20 6.56
C LEU A 29 19.53 18.98 6.69
N LEU A 30 18.99 17.80 6.98
CA LEU A 30 19.72 16.53 6.92
C LEU A 30 20.29 16.24 5.53
N ARG A 31 19.56 16.61 4.47
CA ARG A 31 20.04 16.46 3.10
C ARG A 31 21.24 17.38 2.83
N VAL A 32 21.15 18.66 3.21
CA VAL A 32 22.26 19.61 3.07
C VAL A 32 23.48 19.16 3.86
N TRP A 33 23.28 18.63 5.07
CA TRP A 33 24.38 18.08 5.88
C TRP A 33 24.98 16.81 5.28
N ALA A 34 24.18 15.96 4.64
CA ALA A 34 24.66 14.78 3.94
C ALA A 34 25.49 15.13 2.69
N GLU A 35 25.30 16.31 2.08
CA GLU A 35 26.14 16.79 0.98
C GLU A 35 27.54 17.22 1.48
N ALA A 36 27.67 17.62 2.75
CA ALA A 36 28.94 18.02 3.36
C ALA A 36 29.68 16.86 4.05
N ASP A 37 28.98 15.81 4.49
CA ASP A 37 29.57 14.66 5.19
C ASP A 37 29.33 13.32 4.44
N ASP A 38 30.38 12.86 3.76
CA ASP A 38 30.41 11.57 3.03
C ASP A 38 30.07 10.37 3.91
N LYS A 39 30.40 10.42 5.21
CA LYS A 39 30.13 9.30 6.13
C LYS A 39 28.64 9.21 6.42
N LEU A 40 27.98 10.36 6.60
CA LEU A 40 26.54 10.45 6.78
C LEU A 40 25.81 9.98 5.51
N TYR A 41 26.26 10.43 4.34
CA TYR A 41 25.69 10.02 3.05
C TYR A 41 25.77 8.51 2.83
N ARG A 42 26.94 7.90 3.05
CA ARG A 42 27.13 6.44 2.92
C ARG A 42 26.29 5.64 3.92
N ALA A 43 26.15 6.13 5.14
CA ALA A 43 25.34 5.48 6.16
C ALA A 43 23.84 5.54 5.83
N LEU A 44 23.36 6.68 5.32
CA LEU A 44 21.97 6.87 4.88
C LEU A 44 21.62 6.06 3.63
N THR A 45 22.53 5.99 2.66
CA THR A 45 22.31 5.30 1.38
C THR A 45 22.54 3.80 1.45
N GLY A 46 23.38 3.31 2.37
CA GLY A 46 23.70 1.90 2.56
C GLY A 46 22.51 0.92 2.46
N PRO A 47 21.40 1.11 3.20
CA PRO A 47 20.26 0.18 3.13
C PRO A 47 19.46 0.23 1.82
N VAL A 48 19.55 1.33 1.06
CA VAL A 48 18.76 1.52 -0.18
C VAL A 48 19.59 1.38 -1.44
N LEU A 49 20.92 1.35 -1.32
CA LEU A 49 21.85 1.36 -2.45
C LEU A 49 21.68 0.17 -3.39
N ASN A 50 21.44 -1.03 -2.84
CA ASN A 50 21.19 -2.23 -3.64
C ASN A 50 19.91 -2.10 -4.50
N ASN A 51 18.85 -1.52 -3.93
CA ASN A 51 17.60 -1.29 -4.64
C ASN A 51 17.75 -0.19 -5.69
N LEU A 52 18.49 0.89 -5.39
CA LEU A 52 18.79 1.95 -6.36
C LEU A 52 19.62 1.43 -7.52
N ALA A 53 20.62 0.58 -7.28
CA ALA A 53 21.42 -0.05 -8.32
C ALA A 53 20.57 -0.97 -9.20
N ALA A 54 19.73 -1.81 -8.59
CA ALA A 54 18.80 -2.66 -9.34
C ALA A 54 17.82 -1.83 -10.19
N LEU A 55 17.27 -0.74 -9.65
CA LEU A 55 16.40 0.19 -10.39
C LEU A 55 17.13 0.90 -11.53
N ALA A 56 18.38 1.32 -11.33
CA ALA A 56 19.19 1.95 -12.36
C ALA A 56 19.46 0.99 -13.52
N VAL A 57 19.82 -0.25 -13.21
CA VAL A 57 19.98 -1.32 -14.22
C VAL A 57 18.66 -1.61 -14.91
N GLN A 58 17.54 -1.68 -14.18
CA GLN A 58 16.21 -1.88 -14.78
C GLN A 58 15.80 -0.74 -15.72
N ARG A 59 16.14 0.51 -15.39
CA ARG A 59 15.92 1.65 -16.27
C ARG A 59 16.82 1.59 -17.51
N ALA A 60 18.08 1.24 -17.34
CA ALA A 60 19.06 1.15 -18.43
C ALA A 60 18.78 -0.05 -19.36
N ALA A 61 18.28 -1.17 -18.83
CA ALA A 61 17.96 -2.39 -19.57
C ALA A 61 16.68 -2.28 -20.42
N GLY A 62 15.99 -1.14 -20.43
CA GLY A 62 14.93 -0.86 -21.39
C GLY A 62 13.52 -1.07 -20.84
N ALA A 63 13.08 -0.17 -19.95
CA ALA A 63 11.67 0.11 -19.76
C ALA A 63 11.27 1.42 -20.45
N SER A 64 11.24 1.34 -21.78
CA SER A 64 10.20 1.93 -22.63
C SER A 64 8.84 1.23 -22.46
N ASP A 65 8.66 0.37 -21.45
CA ASP A 65 7.38 -0.15 -21.04
C ASP A 65 6.89 0.59 -19.79
N GLY A 66 5.79 1.34 -19.96
CA GLY A 66 5.13 2.17 -18.95
C GLY A 66 4.55 1.41 -17.77
N ARG A 67 5.37 0.68 -17.02
CA ARG A 67 4.96 -0.01 -15.82
C ARG A 67 5.34 0.83 -14.60
N LYS A 68 4.36 1.64 -14.19
CA LYS A 68 4.37 2.43 -12.96
C LYS A 68 4.97 1.63 -11.80
N ILE A 69 6.03 2.17 -11.22
CA ILE A 69 6.59 1.76 -9.92
C ILE A 69 5.46 1.94 -8.90
N GLY A 70 4.76 0.86 -8.56
CA GLY A 70 3.59 0.93 -7.67
C GLY A 70 2.64 -0.26 -7.71
N ARG A 71 3.08 -1.47 -8.09
CA ARG A 71 2.24 -2.67 -7.94
C ARG A 71 3.06 -3.84 -7.43
N PRO A 72 2.73 -4.42 -6.26
CA PRO A 72 3.30 -5.70 -5.87
C PRO A 72 2.96 -6.72 -6.95
N ALA A 73 3.92 -7.56 -7.31
CA ALA A 73 3.74 -8.67 -8.22
C ALA A 73 2.71 -9.64 -7.61
N GLY A 74 1.47 -9.55 -8.06
CA GLY A 74 0.37 -10.37 -7.60
C GLY A 74 -0.95 -9.80 -8.11
N GLY A 75 -1.55 -10.46 -9.09
CA GLY A 75 -2.88 -10.12 -9.58
C GLY A 75 -2.91 -10.01 -11.09
N ARG A 76 -3.22 -11.12 -11.74
CA ARG A 76 -4.03 -11.08 -12.96
C ARG A 76 -5.23 -10.17 -12.70
N SER A 77 -5.58 -9.31 -13.64
CA SER A 77 -6.81 -8.53 -13.50
C SER A 77 -7.99 -9.51 -13.41
N PRO A 78 -8.99 -9.24 -12.56
CA PRO A 78 -10.18 -10.09 -12.51
C PRO A 78 -10.82 -10.24 -13.88
N GLU A 79 -10.69 -9.23 -14.73
CA GLU A 79 -11.12 -9.23 -16.13
C GLU A 79 -10.40 -10.26 -17.00
N THR A 80 -9.08 -10.46 -16.83
CA THR A 80 -8.34 -11.48 -17.59
C THR A 80 -8.62 -12.89 -17.10
N ASP A 81 -8.85 -13.08 -15.79
CA ASP A 81 -9.30 -14.36 -15.24
C ASP A 81 -10.76 -14.66 -15.62
N LEU A 82 -11.63 -13.65 -15.70
CA LEU A 82 -13.01 -13.80 -16.19
C LEU A 82 -13.04 -14.16 -17.67
N LEU A 83 -12.24 -13.49 -18.50
CA LEU A 83 -12.10 -13.81 -19.92
C LEU A 83 -11.50 -15.21 -20.13
N ALA A 84 -10.52 -15.60 -19.31
CA ALA A 84 -9.96 -16.96 -19.32
C ALA A 84 -10.98 -18.01 -18.87
N ALA A 85 -11.82 -17.69 -17.88
CA ALA A 85 -12.90 -18.57 -17.43
C ALA A 85 -13.99 -18.74 -18.49
N ILE A 86 -14.37 -17.67 -19.19
CA ILE A 86 -15.35 -17.69 -20.29
C ILE A 86 -14.80 -18.44 -21.51
N GLY A 87 -13.50 -18.30 -21.80
CA GLY A 87 -12.83 -18.99 -22.91
C GLY A 87 -12.49 -20.46 -22.65
N SER A 88 -12.56 -20.92 -21.39
CA SER A 88 -12.25 -22.31 -21.04
C SER A 88 -13.40 -23.25 -21.44
N LYS A 89 -13.11 -24.24 -22.29
CA LYS A 89 -14.08 -25.29 -22.72
C LYS A 89 -14.54 -26.22 -21.58
N THR A 90 -14.06 -26.00 -20.37
CA THR A 90 -14.37 -26.74 -19.14
C THR A 90 -15.13 -25.89 -18.11
N ALA A 91 -15.64 -24.71 -18.49
CA ALA A 91 -16.53 -23.94 -17.65
C ALA A 91 -17.84 -24.71 -17.37
N PRO A 92 -18.31 -24.77 -16.11
CA PRO A 92 -19.57 -25.43 -15.77
C PRO A 92 -20.72 -24.71 -16.48
N THR A 93 -21.23 -25.34 -17.55
CA THR A 93 -22.43 -24.88 -18.24
C THR A 93 -23.62 -25.12 -17.33
N MET A 94 -24.23 -24.05 -16.83
CA MET A 94 -25.52 -24.16 -16.16
C MET A 94 -26.57 -24.50 -17.23
N SER A 95 -26.87 -25.79 -17.35
CA SER A 95 -28.00 -26.30 -18.12
C SER A 95 -29.29 -25.66 -17.62
N SER A 96 -29.98 -25.01 -18.56
CA SER A 96 -31.30 -24.43 -18.40
C SER A 96 -32.28 -25.42 -17.76
N SER A 97 -32.80 -25.06 -16.59
CA SER A 97 -34.14 -25.47 -16.17
C SER A 97 -34.97 -24.20 -16.02
N ARG A 98 -35.98 -24.06 -16.88
CA ARG A 98 -36.99 -23.00 -16.84
C ARG A 98 -37.77 -23.17 -15.52
N GLN A 99 -37.28 -22.57 -14.46
CA GLN A 99 -38.03 -22.41 -13.21
C GLN A 99 -38.34 -20.94 -13.04
N THR A 100 -39.63 -20.61 -13.13
CA THR A 100 -40.17 -19.29 -12.78
C THR A 100 -40.03 -19.12 -11.26
N VAL A 101 -38.85 -18.70 -10.80
CA VAL A 101 -38.62 -18.45 -9.38
C VAL A 101 -39.23 -17.09 -9.03
N SER A 102 -40.27 -17.18 -8.21
CA SER A 102 -41.04 -16.08 -7.63
C SER A 102 -40.16 -14.95 -7.07
N ARG A 103 -40.73 -13.74 -7.13
CA ARG A 103 -40.26 -12.44 -6.58
C ARG A 103 -39.17 -12.61 -5.51
N PRO A 104 -38.00 -11.95 -5.63
CA PRO A 104 -36.90 -12.11 -4.69
C PRO A 104 -37.39 -11.88 -3.25
N GLY A 105 -37.33 -12.95 -2.47
CA GLY A 105 -37.66 -12.95 -1.05
C GLY A 105 -36.82 -11.92 -0.30
N MET A 106 -37.50 -11.23 0.63
CA MET A 106 -36.98 -10.19 1.52
C MET A 106 -35.48 -10.28 1.83
N GLY A 107 -34.72 -9.34 1.24
CA GLY A 107 -33.45 -8.84 1.73
C GLY A 107 -32.33 -9.87 1.87
N SER A 108 -31.31 -9.74 1.00
CA SER A 108 -30.02 -10.42 1.14
C SER A 108 -29.55 -10.51 2.60
N ALA A 109 -29.06 -11.67 3.02
CA ALA A 109 -28.53 -11.89 4.38
C ALA A 109 -27.49 -10.83 4.78
N ARG A 110 -26.73 -10.31 3.80
CA ARG A 110 -25.79 -9.20 3.97
C ARG A 110 -26.48 -7.88 4.35
N HIS A 111 -27.65 -7.60 3.77
CA HIS A 111 -28.41 -6.39 4.09
C HIS A 111 -28.93 -6.45 5.54
N LYS A 112 -29.44 -7.61 5.97
CA LYS A 112 -29.88 -7.81 7.36
C LYS A 112 -28.71 -7.58 8.32
N GLN A 113 -27.56 -8.22 8.07
CA GLN A 113 -26.35 -8.05 8.87
C GLN A 113 -25.91 -6.58 8.96
N ALA A 114 -25.91 -5.84 7.85
CA ALA A 114 -25.55 -4.43 7.84
C ALA A 114 -26.49 -3.56 8.69
N VAL A 115 -27.80 -3.80 8.60
CA VAL A 115 -28.81 -3.07 9.39
C VAL A 115 -28.68 -3.38 10.89
N THR A 116 -28.43 -4.63 11.28
CA THR A 116 -28.23 -4.99 12.69
C THR A 116 -26.98 -4.34 13.27
N VAL A 117 -25.88 -4.32 12.51
CA VAL A 117 -24.63 -3.65 12.90
C VAL A 117 -24.86 -2.16 13.10
N LEU A 118 -25.55 -1.50 12.16
CA LEU A 118 -25.83 -0.07 12.24
C LEU A 118 -26.77 0.29 13.40
N ALA A 119 -27.79 -0.53 13.66
CA ALA A 119 -28.69 -0.35 14.79
C ALA A 119 -27.98 -0.55 16.15
N SER A 120 -27.02 -1.48 16.23
CA SER A 120 -26.23 -1.70 17.45
C SER A 120 -25.30 -0.53 17.78
N ALA A 121 -24.78 0.16 16.76
CA ALA A 121 -23.87 1.29 16.93
C ALA A 121 -24.58 2.52 17.54
N TYR A 122 -25.88 2.70 17.28
CA TYR A 122 -26.65 3.85 17.76
C TYR A 122 -27.30 3.67 19.13
N ARG A 123 -27.30 2.46 19.72
CA ARG A 123 -28.04 2.18 20.96
C ARG A 123 -27.36 2.64 22.26
N ARG A 124 -26.27 3.42 22.21
CA ARG A 124 -25.62 3.97 23.42
C ARG A 124 -25.54 5.49 23.40
N ARG A 125 -26.58 6.12 23.96
CA ARG A 125 -26.44 7.31 24.80
C ARG A 125 -27.50 7.27 25.91
N PRO A 126 -27.19 6.74 27.10
CA PRO A 126 -28.07 6.95 28.25
C PRO A 126 -28.01 8.44 28.62
N LYS A 127 -29.13 9.13 28.46
CA LYS A 127 -29.43 10.39 29.17
C LYS A 127 -29.74 10.04 30.61
N GLY A 128 -29.03 10.62 31.57
CA GLY A 128 -29.44 10.64 32.97
C GLY A 128 -28.29 10.67 33.97
N LYS A 129 -27.84 11.86 34.36
CA LYS A 129 -28.35 12.58 35.53
C LYS A 129 -28.08 14.06 35.35
#